data_AF-A0A8J3VRY0-F1
#
_entry.id   AF-A0A8J3VRY0-F1
#
_cell.length_a   1.000
_cell.length_b   1.000
_cell.length_c   1.000
_cell.angle_alpha   90.00
_cell.angle_beta   90.00
_cell.angle_gamma   90.00
#
_symmetry.space_group_name_H-M   'P 1'
#
loop_
_entity.id
_entity.type
_entity.pdbx_description
1 polymer ?
#
loop_
_entity_poly.entity_id
_entity_poly.type
_entity_poly.pdbx_seq_one_letter_code
_entity_poly.pdbx_strand_id
1 'polypeptide(L)'
;MSNDRDRDRDAVTTDGLDQSSTRRDTFRLARDAVVVAAAAGVIGGAAAASSPAAAATADDQFVTKTYDSKIIMPDIGALHVADDEIYEREARVKGVEMLTVRVPQKDPVPSTNPGTLTLFLARAGSGTIEAARAAAAADRASAEKLSDLLRAQFETRKMVPLTAAVDQLVAQPVFAELRMSNRTLARNLFVPADASMCVATLPYTGADLDPAAFQLVEYARPGAAEGYDAVILKYDPPITDLERAALAAAGSIPNGGPVTAPCDADLVEVALMVLLYALLLKPVDFNADQHLTDEEIRKIGPQATARELMQIRREFIKNR
;
A
#
# COMPACT_ATOMS: atom_id res chain seq x y z
N MET A 1 -14.26 42.14 53.91
CA MET A 1 -13.05 42.00 53.08
C MET A 1 -13.52 41.64 51.68
N SER A 2 -13.46 42.56 50.71
CA SER A 2 -13.55 42.20 49.29
C SER A 2 -12.14 41.89 48.78
N ASN A 3 -12.02 41.13 47.71
CA ASN A 3 -10.75 40.92 47.01
C ASN A 3 -10.98 40.80 45.49
N ASP A 4 -11.59 41.85 44.91
CA ASP A 4 -11.62 42.07 43.47
C ASP A 4 -10.19 42.13 42.91
N ARG A 5 -9.88 41.22 41.98
CA ARG A 5 -8.74 41.32 41.06
C ARG A 5 -9.07 40.71 39.70
N ASP A 6 -9.48 41.59 38.78
CA ASP A 6 -8.63 42.01 37.66
C ASP A 6 -7.33 41.19 37.43
N ARG A 7 -6.96 40.82 36.19
CA ARG A 7 -7.62 40.99 34.88
C ARG A 7 -6.93 40.07 33.85
N ASP A 8 -7.22 40.29 32.57
CA ASP A 8 -6.41 39.96 31.39
C ASP A 8 -6.07 38.48 31.13
N ARG A 9 -6.79 37.90 30.14
CA ARG A 9 -6.31 36.82 29.28
C ARG A 9 -6.50 37.24 27.83
N ASP A 10 -5.41 37.25 27.08
CA ASP A 10 -5.40 37.74 25.70
C ASP A 10 -6.23 36.87 24.75
N ALA A 11 -6.94 37.54 23.84
CA ALA A 11 -7.66 36.89 22.76
C ALA A 11 -6.68 36.51 21.65
N VAL A 12 -6.19 35.26 21.67
CA VAL A 12 -5.37 34.71 20.57
C VAL A 12 -6.28 34.45 19.35
N THR A 13 -6.34 35.42 18.45
CA THR A 13 -6.96 35.25 17.13
C THR A 13 -6.11 34.33 16.26
N THR A 14 -6.49 33.06 16.15
CA THR A 14 -5.92 32.12 15.17
C THR A 14 -6.44 32.46 13.78
N ASP A 15 -5.74 33.33 13.07
CA ASP A 15 -6.05 33.70 11.68
C ASP A 15 -5.73 32.53 10.74
N GLY A 16 -6.77 31.75 10.44
CA GLY A 16 -6.66 30.50 9.70
C GLY A 16 -6.56 30.73 8.19
N LEU A 17 -5.34 30.84 7.67
CA LEU A 17 -5.05 30.97 6.24
C LEU A 17 -5.70 29.82 5.43
N ASP A 18 -6.75 30.15 4.65
CA ASP A 18 -7.35 29.23 3.70
C ASP A 18 -6.39 28.90 2.55
N GLN A 19 -5.71 27.76 2.65
CA GLN A 19 -4.88 27.22 1.56
C GLN A 19 -5.68 26.33 0.58
N SER A 20 -7.00 26.16 0.78
CA SER A 20 -7.82 25.28 -0.07
C SER A 20 -8.19 25.95 -1.40
N SER A 21 -8.44 27.26 -1.39
CA SER A 21 -8.73 28.05 -2.60
C SER A 21 -7.55 28.07 -3.57
N THR A 22 -6.35 28.42 -3.12
CA THR A 22 -5.19 28.63 -4.00
C THR A 22 -4.77 27.38 -4.79
N ARG A 23 -4.93 26.18 -4.22
CA ARG A 23 -4.64 24.91 -4.91
C ARG A 23 -5.63 24.61 -6.05
N ARG A 24 -6.92 24.91 -5.87
CA ARG A 24 -7.96 24.63 -6.89
C ARG A 24 -7.71 25.37 -8.21
N ASP A 25 -7.28 26.63 -8.14
CA ASP A 25 -7.01 27.43 -9.33
C ASP A 25 -5.72 27.01 -10.06
N THR A 26 -4.71 26.53 -9.32
CA THR A 26 -3.47 26.02 -9.91
C THR A 26 -3.73 24.77 -10.79
N PHE A 27 -4.61 23.87 -10.33
CA PHE A 27 -4.97 22.66 -11.08
C PHE A 27 -5.84 22.94 -12.32
N ARG A 28 -6.72 23.95 -12.28
CA ARG A 28 -7.50 24.36 -13.47
C ARG A 28 -6.60 24.83 -14.61
N LEU A 29 -5.62 25.68 -14.31
CA LEU A 29 -4.65 26.18 -15.29
C LEU A 29 -3.81 25.05 -15.92
N ALA A 30 -3.41 24.04 -15.13
CA ALA A 30 -2.70 22.87 -15.64
C ALA A 30 -3.58 22.02 -16.58
N ARG A 31 -4.85 21.81 -16.24
CA ARG A 31 -5.79 21.02 -17.04
C ARG A 31 -6.00 21.60 -18.43
N ASP A 32 -6.23 22.90 -18.51
CA ASP A 32 -6.57 23.55 -19.79
C ASP A 32 -5.32 23.64 -20.72
N ALA A 33 -4.10 23.68 -20.16
CA ALA A 33 -2.85 23.57 -20.93
C ALA A 33 -2.66 22.20 -21.61
N VAL A 34 -3.02 21.11 -20.93
CA VAL A 34 -2.92 19.73 -21.49
C VAL A 34 -3.90 19.54 -22.66
N VAL A 35 -5.11 20.11 -22.56
CA VAL A 35 -6.12 20.05 -23.64
C VAL A 35 -5.63 20.76 -24.92
N VAL A 36 -4.91 21.87 -24.79
CA VAL A 36 -4.32 22.59 -25.94
C VAL A 36 -3.18 21.79 -26.58
N ALA A 37 -2.33 21.11 -25.79
CA ALA A 37 -1.24 20.30 -26.32
C ALA A 37 -1.73 19.10 -27.16
N ALA A 38 -2.85 18.49 -26.78
CA ALA A 38 -3.44 17.35 -27.51
C ALA A 38 -3.99 17.70 -28.91
N ALA A 39 -4.16 18.98 -29.23
CA ALA A 39 -4.74 19.44 -30.50
C ALA A 39 -3.74 19.59 -31.67
N ALA A 40 -2.43 19.40 -31.44
CA ALA A 40 -1.37 19.74 -32.39
C ALA A 40 -0.51 18.52 -32.83
N GLY A 41 -1.06 17.65 -33.69
CA GLY A 41 -0.37 16.43 -34.18
C GLY A 41 0.44 16.60 -35.47
N VAL A 42 1.70 16.09 -35.49
CA VAL A 42 2.66 16.03 -36.63
C VAL A 42 3.91 15.24 -36.11
N ILE A 43 4.62 14.27 -36.72
CA ILE A 43 4.72 13.54 -38.03
C ILE A 43 4.99 12.04 -37.66
N GLY A 44 4.75 10.94 -38.40
CA GLY A 44 4.28 10.66 -39.77
C GLY A 44 4.44 9.14 -40.07
N GLY A 45 5.19 8.72 -41.11
CA GLY A 45 5.47 7.29 -41.38
C GLY A 45 6.36 6.99 -42.60
N ALA A 46 6.44 5.70 -42.99
CA ALA A 46 7.26 5.09 -44.08
C ALA A 46 8.78 4.97 -43.81
N ALA A 47 9.54 3.96 -44.29
CA ALA A 47 9.22 2.66 -44.91
C ALA A 47 10.42 1.67 -44.75
N ALA A 48 10.29 0.42 -45.22
CA ALA A 48 11.22 -0.69 -44.93
C ALA A 48 12.32 -0.96 -45.98
N ALA A 49 13.35 -1.71 -45.58
CA ALA A 49 14.30 -2.43 -46.44
C ALA A 49 14.72 -3.77 -45.76
N SER A 50 15.21 -4.75 -46.52
CA SER A 50 15.40 -6.15 -46.05
C SER A 50 16.66 -6.83 -46.58
N SER A 51 17.22 -7.79 -45.83
CA SER A 51 18.07 -8.89 -46.33
C SER A 51 18.30 -9.98 -45.25
N PRO A 52 18.73 -11.22 -45.61
CA PRO A 52 18.42 -12.41 -44.81
C PRO A 52 19.61 -13.33 -44.44
N ALA A 53 19.24 -14.44 -43.76
CA ALA A 53 19.87 -15.77 -43.76
C ALA A 53 21.11 -16.07 -42.87
N ALA A 54 20.86 -16.86 -41.83
CA ALA A 54 21.73 -17.93 -41.32
C ALA A 54 20.82 -19.09 -40.85
N ALA A 55 21.33 -20.33 -40.76
CA ALA A 55 20.49 -21.53 -40.74
C ALA A 55 20.50 -22.35 -39.43
N ALA A 56 19.31 -22.87 -39.11
CA ALA A 56 18.99 -24.15 -38.43
C ALA A 56 19.72 -24.58 -37.14
N THR A 57 18.95 -24.93 -36.11
CA THR A 57 18.78 -26.33 -35.65
C THR A 57 17.69 -26.47 -34.57
N ALA A 58 17.32 -27.73 -34.26
CA ALA A 58 16.42 -28.20 -33.20
C ALA A 58 14.89 -27.96 -33.38
N ASP A 59 14.15 -29.07 -33.43
CA ASP A 59 12.73 -29.11 -33.04
C ASP A 59 12.64 -28.91 -31.52
N ASP A 60 11.96 -27.85 -31.09
CA ASP A 60 11.35 -27.77 -29.77
C ASP A 60 9.97 -27.15 -29.92
N GLN A 61 8.92 -27.93 -29.67
CA GLN A 61 7.53 -27.49 -29.85
C GLN A 61 7.05 -26.67 -28.65
N PHE A 62 7.66 -25.51 -28.48
CA PHE A 62 7.07 -24.43 -27.70
C PHE A 62 5.70 -24.09 -28.28
N VAL A 63 4.66 -24.59 -27.62
CA VAL A 63 3.27 -24.17 -27.88
C VAL A 63 3.15 -22.72 -27.40
N THR A 64 3.53 -21.79 -28.27
CA THR A 64 3.31 -20.36 -28.10
C THR A 64 1.81 -20.11 -28.12
N LYS A 65 1.18 -20.24 -26.96
CA LYS A 65 -0.13 -19.67 -26.69
C LYS A 65 0.01 -18.16 -26.85
N THR A 66 -0.28 -17.67 -28.04
CA THR A 66 -0.64 -16.28 -28.28
C THR A 66 -1.90 -15.99 -27.49
N TYR A 67 -1.72 -15.56 -26.24
CA TYR A 67 -2.75 -14.86 -25.51
C TYR A 67 -3.10 -13.62 -26.35
N ASP A 68 -4.34 -13.53 -26.85
CA ASP A 68 -4.90 -12.29 -27.42
C ASP A 68 -5.14 -11.29 -26.28
N SER A 69 -4.05 -10.91 -25.62
CA SER A 69 -4.02 -9.93 -24.55
C SER A 69 -4.18 -8.55 -25.16
N LYS A 70 -5.40 -8.25 -25.61
CA LYS A 70 -5.86 -6.88 -25.78
C LYS A 70 -5.60 -6.17 -24.46
N ILE A 71 -4.61 -5.29 -24.45
CA ILE A 71 -4.28 -4.47 -23.29
C ILE A 71 -5.45 -3.50 -23.13
N ILE A 72 -6.44 -3.90 -22.34
CA ILE A 72 -7.51 -3.02 -21.88
C ILE A 72 -6.83 -2.03 -20.94
N MET A 73 -6.45 -0.87 -21.48
CA MET A 73 -6.00 0.24 -20.65
C MET A 73 -7.11 0.52 -19.63
N PRO A 74 -6.80 0.58 -18.33
CA PRO A 74 -7.81 0.92 -17.33
C PRO A 74 -8.33 2.33 -17.59
N ASP A 75 -9.60 2.58 -17.26
CA ASP A 75 -10.13 3.94 -17.26
C ASP A 75 -9.52 4.72 -16.09
N ILE A 76 -8.46 5.48 -16.39
CA ILE A 76 -7.76 6.34 -15.43
C ILE A 76 -8.71 7.41 -14.86
N GLY A 77 -9.77 7.78 -15.60
CA GLY A 77 -10.81 8.70 -15.12
C GLY A 77 -11.52 8.21 -13.86
N ALA A 78 -11.65 6.88 -13.67
CA ALA A 78 -12.21 6.30 -12.45
C ALA A 78 -11.32 6.56 -11.21
N LEU A 79 -10.00 6.67 -11.36
CA LEU A 79 -9.11 6.95 -10.23
C LEU A 79 -9.29 8.36 -9.68
N HIS A 80 -9.64 9.34 -10.52
CA HIS A 80 -9.90 10.71 -10.07
C HIS A 80 -11.11 10.77 -9.12
N VAL A 81 -12.17 9.99 -9.38
CA VAL A 81 -13.36 9.92 -8.52
C VAL A 81 -12.99 9.48 -7.09
N ALA A 82 -12.00 8.59 -6.93
CA ALA A 82 -11.53 8.15 -5.63
C ALA A 82 -10.62 9.18 -4.91
N ASP A 83 -9.96 10.09 -5.64
CA ASP A 83 -9.22 11.22 -5.03
C ASP A 83 -10.15 12.42 -4.73
N ASP A 84 -11.17 12.67 -5.56
CA ASP A 84 -12.20 13.69 -5.26
C ASP A 84 -12.93 13.40 -3.94
N GLU A 85 -13.29 12.12 -3.70
CA GLU A 85 -13.88 11.62 -2.44
C GLU A 85 -13.00 11.84 -1.18
N ILE A 86 -11.68 12.08 -1.33
CA ILE A 86 -10.78 12.45 -0.22
C ILE A 86 -11.01 13.90 0.22
N TYR A 87 -11.47 14.79 -0.68
CA TYR A 87 -11.71 16.21 -0.38
C TYR A 87 -13.18 16.52 -0.02
N GLU A 88 -14.13 15.65 -0.37
CA GLU A 88 -15.55 15.82 -0.06
C GLU A 88 -15.96 15.24 1.31
N ARG A 89 -15.09 14.46 1.96
CA ARG A 89 -15.39 13.73 3.21
C ARG A 89 -14.75 14.33 4.46
N GLU A 90 -15.36 14.06 5.60
CA GLU A 90 -14.82 14.43 6.92
C GLU A 90 -13.65 13.51 7.28
N ALA A 91 -12.47 14.09 7.50
CA ALA A 91 -11.26 13.36 7.83
C ALA A 91 -11.11 13.18 9.35
N ARG A 92 -11.06 11.92 9.81
CA ARG A 92 -10.92 11.55 11.23
C ARG A 92 -9.61 10.78 11.43
N VAL A 93 -8.76 11.22 12.35
CA VAL A 93 -7.42 10.63 12.56
C VAL A 93 -7.40 9.78 13.83
N LYS A 94 -6.87 8.55 13.72
CA LYS A 94 -6.65 7.60 14.82
C LYS A 94 -5.20 7.14 14.82
N GLY A 95 -4.63 6.84 15.99
CA GLY A 95 -3.38 6.07 16.07
C GLY A 95 -3.60 4.61 15.70
N VAL A 96 -2.58 3.93 15.16
CA VAL A 96 -2.64 2.50 14.82
C VAL A 96 -1.70 1.71 15.72
N GLU A 97 -2.20 0.63 16.31
CA GLU A 97 -1.42 -0.29 17.13
C GLU A 97 -0.48 -1.13 16.25
N MET A 98 0.80 -1.24 16.63
CA MET A 98 1.77 -2.10 15.94
C MET A 98 2.29 -3.19 16.89
N LEU A 99 2.11 -4.45 16.49
CA LEU A 99 2.50 -5.64 17.26
C LEU A 99 3.60 -6.39 16.52
N THR A 100 4.72 -6.67 17.19
CA THR A 100 5.81 -7.48 16.62
C THR A 100 5.48 -8.97 16.74
N VAL A 101 5.41 -9.67 15.62
CA VAL A 101 5.26 -11.13 15.55
C VAL A 101 6.55 -11.78 16.04
N ARG A 102 6.48 -12.54 17.14
CA ARG A 102 7.67 -13.09 17.83
C ARG A 102 8.01 -14.53 17.49
N VAL A 103 7.19 -15.22 16.70
CA VAL A 103 7.30 -16.67 16.52
C VAL A 103 8.05 -17.00 15.23
N PRO A 104 9.07 -17.87 15.24
CA PRO A 104 9.51 -18.59 14.06
C PRO A 104 8.44 -19.65 13.71
N GLN A 105 7.32 -19.18 13.14
CA GLN A 105 6.21 -20.05 12.79
C GLN A 105 6.60 -20.90 11.58
N LYS A 106 6.60 -22.23 11.77
CA LYS A 106 6.65 -23.20 10.67
C LYS A 106 5.45 -23.03 9.72
N ASP A 107 4.32 -22.60 10.28
CA ASP A 107 3.07 -22.31 9.60
C ASP A 107 2.73 -20.83 9.89
N PRO A 108 3.25 -19.84 9.13
CA PRO A 108 3.07 -18.42 9.43
C PRO A 108 1.62 -17.97 9.24
N VAL A 109 1.17 -17.02 10.07
CA VAL A 109 -0.11 -16.31 9.88
C VAL A 109 -0.19 -15.83 8.42
N PRO A 110 -1.24 -16.16 7.65
CA PRO A 110 -1.32 -15.81 6.24
C PRO A 110 -1.15 -14.31 6.00
N SER A 111 -0.44 -14.00 4.91
CA SER A 111 -0.03 -12.64 4.55
C SER A 111 0.89 -11.93 5.55
N THR A 112 1.48 -12.64 6.53
CA THR A 112 2.67 -12.18 7.27
C THR A 112 3.88 -13.00 6.83
N ASN A 113 4.96 -12.32 6.42
CA ASN A 113 6.26 -12.90 6.11
C ASN A 113 7.37 -12.07 6.76
N PRO A 114 8.56 -12.62 7.06
CA PRO A 114 9.69 -11.83 7.52
C PRO A 114 10.04 -10.75 6.49
N GLY A 115 10.12 -9.48 6.92
CA GLY A 115 10.26 -8.34 6.01
C GLY A 115 8.92 -7.75 5.53
N THR A 116 7.85 -7.90 6.33
CA THR A 116 6.55 -7.26 6.05
C THR A 116 5.97 -6.51 7.25
N LEU A 117 5.20 -5.46 6.96
CA LEU A 117 4.18 -4.93 7.86
C LEU A 117 2.81 -5.32 7.28
N THR A 118 2.03 -6.12 8.00
CA THR A 118 0.70 -6.55 7.56
C THR A 118 -0.36 -5.77 8.33
N LEU A 119 -0.99 -4.80 7.67
CA LEU A 119 -2.14 -4.07 8.20
C LEU A 119 -3.39 -4.97 8.14
N PHE A 120 -4.04 -5.12 9.28
CA PHE A 120 -5.39 -5.65 9.41
C PHE A 120 -6.34 -4.50 9.74
N LEU A 121 -7.44 -4.41 8.99
CA LEU A 121 -8.46 -3.37 9.12
C LEU A 121 -9.84 -4.04 9.22
N ALA A 122 -10.58 -3.81 10.31
CA ALA A 122 -11.92 -4.36 10.51
C ALA A 122 -12.90 -3.25 10.88
N ARG A 123 -14.22 -3.47 10.71
CA ARG A 123 -15.24 -2.49 11.13
C ARG A 123 -15.16 -2.28 12.65
N ALA A 124 -15.27 -1.04 13.09
CA ALA A 124 -15.15 -0.68 14.50
C ALA A 124 -16.12 -1.47 15.39
N GLY A 125 -15.61 -2.07 16.46
CA GLY A 125 -16.41 -2.88 17.40
C GLY A 125 -16.87 -4.24 16.88
N SER A 126 -16.44 -4.68 15.70
CA SER A 126 -16.82 -6.00 15.14
C SER A 126 -16.19 -7.19 15.87
N GLY A 127 -15.20 -6.98 16.75
CA GLY A 127 -14.43 -8.03 17.42
C GLY A 127 -13.46 -8.80 16.51
N THR A 128 -13.62 -8.72 15.19
CA THR A 128 -12.77 -9.36 14.17
C THR A 128 -11.29 -8.96 14.30
N ILE A 129 -11.00 -7.74 14.74
CA ILE A 129 -9.62 -7.24 14.93
C ILE A 129 -8.88 -7.98 16.06
N GLU A 130 -9.61 -8.52 17.05
CA GLU A 130 -9.00 -9.25 18.18
C GLU A 130 -8.35 -10.57 17.73
N ALA A 131 -8.81 -11.16 16.61
CA ALA A 131 -8.16 -12.32 16.01
C ALA A 131 -6.75 -11.99 15.50
N ALA A 132 -6.54 -10.79 14.96
CA ALA A 132 -5.21 -10.32 14.54
C ALA A 132 -4.29 -10.06 15.74
N ARG A 133 -4.80 -9.46 16.83
CA ARG A 133 -4.04 -9.30 18.08
C ARG A 133 -3.65 -10.63 18.71
N ALA A 134 -4.59 -11.57 18.81
CA ALA A 134 -4.36 -12.88 19.42
C ALA A 134 -3.37 -13.73 18.60
N ALA A 135 -3.44 -13.68 17.27
CA ALA A 135 -2.46 -14.33 16.39
C ALA A 135 -1.04 -13.74 16.54
N ALA A 136 -0.92 -12.42 16.74
CA ALA A 136 0.37 -11.76 17.01
C ALA A 136 0.98 -12.17 18.36
N ALA A 137 0.13 -12.48 19.35
CA ALA A 137 0.51 -12.89 20.71
C ALA A 137 1.04 -14.34 20.81
N ALA A 138 1.51 -14.91 19.71
CA ALA A 138 2.14 -16.24 19.59
C ALA A 138 1.24 -17.46 19.83
N ASP A 139 -0.08 -17.30 20.01
CA ASP A 139 -1.00 -18.44 20.09
C ASP A 139 -1.22 -19.06 18.69
N ARG A 140 -0.82 -20.32 18.54
CA ARG A 140 -1.03 -21.12 17.33
C ARG A 140 -2.52 -21.26 17.00
N ALA A 141 -3.39 -21.45 18.00
CA ALA A 141 -4.82 -21.66 17.74
C ALA A 141 -5.49 -20.38 17.20
N SER A 142 -5.09 -19.21 17.71
CA SER A 142 -5.52 -17.90 17.19
C SER A 142 -4.94 -17.61 15.79
N ALA A 143 -3.70 -18.00 15.51
CA ALA A 143 -3.11 -17.91 14.17
C ALA A 143 -3.84 -18.81 13.14
N GLU A 144 -4.17 -20.05 13.50
CA GLU A 144 -4.96 -20.98 12.67
C GLU A 144 -6.39 -20.46 12.48
N LYS A 145 -7.04 -19.95 13.53
CA LYS A 145 -8.38 -19.34 13.44
C LYS A 145 -8.41 -18.10 12.54
N LEU A 146 -7.38 -17.25 12.59
CA LEU A 146 -7.24 -16.11 11.69
C LEU A 146 -6.98 -16.56 10.25
N SER A 147 -6.15 -17.59 10.07
CA SER A 147 -5.90 -18.24 8.77
C SER A 147 -7.20 -18.73 8.12
N ASP A 148 -8.07 -19.40 8.87
CA ASP A 148 -9.35 -19.91 8.39
C ASP A 148 -10.33 -18.79 8.02
N LEU A 149 -10.41 -17.74 8.84
CA LEU A 149 -11.22 -16.54 8.56
C LEU A 149 -10.77 -15.84 7.28
N LEU A 150 -9.46 -15.66 7.09
CA LEU A 150 -8.90 -15.07 5.87
C LEU A 150 -9.19 -15.96 4.66
N ARG A 151 -8.90 -17.27 4.77
CA ARG A 151 -9.10 -18.25 3.70
C ARG A 151 -10.56 -18.26 3.21
N ALA A 152 -11.53 -18.39 4.10
CA ALA A 152 -12.95 -18.38 3.73
C ALA A 152 -13.38 -17.06 3.06
N GLN A 153 -12.75 -15.94 3.41
CA GLN A 153 -12.99 -14.64 2.78
C GLN A 153 -12.32 -14.48 1.41
N PHE A 154 -11.20 -15.15 1.15
CA PHE A 154 -10.51 -15.11 -0.14
C PHE A 154 -11.02 -16.16 -1.13
N GLU A 155 -11.47 -17.34 -0.66
CA GLU A 155 -12.01 -18.43 -1.51
C GLU A 155 -13.24 -18.01 -2.35
N THR A 156 -14.01 -17.02 -1.89
CA THR A 156 -15.21 -16.52 -2.57
C THR A 156 -14.96 -15.30 -3.47
N ARG A 157 -13.79 -14.65 -3.35
CA ARG A 157 -13.48 -13.40 -4.05
C ARG A 157 -13.30 -13.61 -5.55
N LYS A 158 -13.66 -12.57 -6.30
CA LYS A 158 -13.53 -12.52 -7.76
C LYS A 158 -12.84 -11.23 -8.15
N MET A 159 -12.09 -11.30 -9.24
CA MET A 159 -11.52 -10.12 -9.90
C MET A 159 -12.67 -9.21 -10.37
N VAL A 160 -12.61 -7.92 -10.05
CA VAL A 160 -13.58 -6.91 -10.47
C VAL A 160 -12.91 -5.87 -11.38
N PRO A 161 -13.62 -5.27 -12.36
CA PRO A 161 -13.12 -4.12 -13.10
C PRO A 161 -12.77 -2.94 -12.18
N LEU A 162 -11.80 -2.11 -12.59
CA LEU A 162 -11.37 -0.95 -11.80
C LEU A 162 -12.52 0.01 -11.47
N THR A 163 -13.40 0.28 -12.44
CA THR A 163 -14.62 1.09 -12.25
C THR A 163 -15.49 0.53 -11.14
N ALA A 164 -15.79 -0.78 -11.16
CA ALA A 164 -16.58 -1.44 -10.12
C ALA A 164 -15.89 -1.45 -8.73
N ALA A 165 -14.56 -1.41 -8.67
CA ALA A 165 -13.83 -1.25 -7.41
C ALA A 165 -13.92 0.20 -6.87
N VAL A 166 -13.90 1.20 -7.76
CA VAL A 166 -14.15 2.60 -7.42
C VAL A 166 -15.60 2.80 -6.97
N ASP A 167 -16.59 2.24 -7.68
CA ASP A 167 -18.01 2.26 -7.29
C ASP A 167 -18.20 1.67 -5.88
N GLN A 168 -17.51 0.57 -5.57
CA GLN A 168 -17.52 -0.04 -4.24
C GLN A 168 -16.91 0.86 -3.16
N LEU A 169 -15.82 1.59 -3.45
CA LEU A 169 -15.22 2.55 -2.52
C LEU A 169 -16.12 3.76 -2.29
N VAL A 170 -16.62 4.36 -3.38
CA VAL A 170 -17.57 5.47 -3.37
C VAL A 170 -18.77 5.13 -2.50
N ALA A 171 -19.34 3.94 -2.67
CA ALA A 171 -20.49 3.46 -1.91
C ALA A 171 -20.24 3.24 -0.40
N GLN A 172 -18.99 3.21 0.09
CA GLN A 172 -18.75 3.04 1.52
C GLN A 172 -19.15 4.27 2.34
N PRO A 173 -19.67 4.09 3.57
CA PRO A 173 -19.84 5.21 4.51
C PRO A 173 -18.48 5.79 4.93
N VAL A 174 -17.44 4.95 5.00
CA VAL A 174 -16.07 5.30 5.40
C VAL A 174 -15.06 4.49 4.59
N PHE A 175 -14.01 5.13 4.07
CA PHE A 175 -12.76 4.46 3.66
C PHE A 175 -11.58 5.11 4.42
N ALA A 176 -10.34 4.63 4.24
CA ALA A 176 -9.19 5.14 4.97
C ALA A 176 -7.88 5.17 4.17
N GLU A 177 -6.94 5.99 4.64
CA GLU A 177 -5.51 5.85 4.37
C GLU A 177 -4.77 5.36 5.62
N LEU A 178 -3.76 4.50 5.46
CA LEU A 178 -2.73 4.31 6.47
C LEU A 178 -1.59 5.28 6.20
N ARG A 179 -1.13 6.01 7.22
CA ARG A 179 0.00 6.92 7.18
C ARG A 179 1.06 6.55 8.22
N MET A 180 2.29 6.96 7.94
CA MET A 180 3.40 6.98 8.91
C MET A 180 4.06 8.37 8.83
N SER A 181 4.01 9.11 9.94
CA SER A 181 4.38 10.53 9.99
C SER A 181 3.65 11.35 8.91
N ASN A 182 4.37 12.03 8.02
CA ASN A 182 3.81 12.84 6.94
C ASN A 182 3.64 12.09 5.60
N ARG A 183 3.77 10.75 5.59
CA ARG A 183 3.65 9.94 4.37
C ARG A 183 2.50 8.96 4.47
N THR A 184 1.68 8.93 3.43
CA THR A 184 0.77 7.81 3.23
C THR A 184 1.57 6.55 2.90
N LEU A 185 1.20 5.43 3.52
CA LEU A 185 1.73 4.09 3.26
C LEU A 185 0.74 3.24 2.46
N ALA A 186 -0.57 3.43 2.66
CA ALA A 186 -1.60 2.81 1.84
C ALA A 186 -2.83 3.69 1.70
N ARG A 187 -3.52 3.60 0.56
CA ARG A 187 -4.70 4.40 0.21
C ARG A 187 -5.92 3.53 -0.05
N ASN A 188 -7.09 4.17 -0.07
CA ASN A 188 -8.34 3.58 -0.57
C ASN A 188 -8.73 2.29 0.17
N LEU A 189 -8.40 2.23 1.46
CA LEU A 189 -8.64 1.08 2.32
C LEU A 189 -10.09 1.07 2.78
N PHE A 190 -10.82 -0.01 2.49
CA PHE A 190 -12.14 -0.24 3.06
C PHE A 190 -12.37 -1.74 3.29
N VAL A 191 -13.41 -2.07 4.05
CA VAL A 191 -13.86 -3.45 4.24
C VAL A 191 -15.12 -3.68 3.40
N PRO A 192 -15.05 -4.46 2.30
CA PRO A 192 -16.22 -4.84 1.49
C PRO A 192 -17.37 -5.46 2.30
N ALA A 193 -18.61 -5.33 1.85
CA ALA A 193 -19.80 -5.78 2.60
C ALA A 193 -19.83 -7.30 2.88
N ASP A 194 -19.25 -8.10 1.98
CA ASP A 194 -19.02 -9.54 2.08
C ASP A 194 -17.74 -9.91 2.86
N ALA A 195 -16.92 -8.92 3.23
CA ALA A 195 -15.69 -9.11 3.98
C ALA A 195 -15.86 -8.80 5.48
N SER A 196 -15.19 -9.61 6.30
CA SER A 196 -15.01 -9.39 7.74
C SER A 196 -13.89 -8.39 8.04
N MET A 197 -12.83 -8.40 7.22
CA MET A 197 -11.65 -7.53 7.35
C MET A 197 -11.00 -7.26 5.99
N CYS A 198 -10.25 -6.16 5.90
CA CYS A 198 -9.31 -5.87 4.83
C CYS A 198 -7.88 -6.12 5.33
N VAL A 199 -7.01 -6.61 4.44
CA VAL A 199 -5.62 -6.90 4.75
C VAL A 199 -4.73 -6.29 3.66
N ALA A 200 -3.75 -5.50 4.07
CA ALA A 200 -2.75 -4.91 3.17
C ALA A 200 -1.35 -5.25 3.69
N THR A 201 -0.50 -5.82 2.83
CA THR A 201 0.86 -6.23 3.19
C THR A 201 1.87 -5.28 2.56
N LEU A 202 2.73 -4.70 3.39
CA LEU A 202 3.70 -3.67 3.00
C LEU A 202 5.12 -4.25 3.12
N PRO A 203 6.04 -3.96 2.17
CA PRO A 203 7.44 -4.36 2.27
C PRO A 203 8.13 -3.60 3.40
N TYR A 204 9.03 -4.29 4.10
CA TYR A 204 9.75 -3.75 5.25
C TYR A 204 11.21 -4.21 5.27
N THR A 205 12.14 -3.27 5.42
CA THR A 205 13.59 -3.50 5.36
C THR A 205 14.22 -4.03 6.65
N GLY A 206 13.52 -4.02 7.78
CA GLY A 206 14.13 -4.24 9.10
C GLY A 206 14.70 -2.98 9.76
N ALA A 207 14.48 -1.79 9.17
CA ALA A 207 14.78 -0.51 9.82
C ALA A 207 13.98 -0.32 11.12
N ASP A 208 14.46 0.47 12.08
CA ASP A 208 13.66 0.75 13.28
C ASP A 208 12.44 1.65 12.95
N LEU A 209 11.33 1.44 13.66
CA LEU A 209 10.03 2.05 13.37
C LEU A 209 9.35 2.51 14.65
N ASP A 210 9.09 3.82 14.76
CA ASP A 210 8.28 4.39 15.83
C ASP A 210 6.80 3.94 15.70
N PRO A 211 6.24 3.20 16.67
CA PRO A 211 4.82 2.83 16.65
C PRO A 211 3.89 4.04 16.69
N ALA A 212 4.29 5.13 17.37
CA ALA A 212 3.45 6.33 17.51
C ALA A 212 3.36 7.15 16.22
N ALA A 213 4.23 6.89 15.24
CA ALA A 213 4.18 7.52 13.92
C ALA A 213 3.03 7.00 13.04
N PHE A 214 2.45 5.83 13.34
CA PHE A 214 1.40 5.21 12.52
C PHE A 214 0.01 5.76 12.81
N GLN A 215 -0.67 6.21 11.76
CA GLN A 215 -1.99 6.83 11.84
C GLN A 215 -2.94 6.27 10.78
N LEU A 216 -4.19 6.01 11.16
CA LEU A 216 -5.28 5.75 10.23
C LEU A 216 -6.04 7.06 10.03
N VAL A 217 -6.18 7.49 8.77
CA VAL A 217 -6.99 8.66 8.41
C VAL A 217 -8.23 8.15 7.72
N GLU A 218 -9.36 8.20 8.41
CA GLU A 218 -10.67 7.80 7.90
C GLU A 218 -11.35 8.95 7.18
N TYR A 219 -11.90 8.67 6.01
CA TYR A 219 -12.67 9.58 5.17
C TYR A 219 -14.13 9.18 5.25
N ALA A 220 -14.87 9.86 6.12
CA ALA A 220 -16.24 9.56 6.47
C ALA A 220 -17.24 10.47 5.72
N ARG A 221 -18.34 9.90 5.25
CA ARG A 221 -19.48 10.70 4.78
C ARG A 221 -20.05 11.53 5.96
N PRO A 222 -20.54 12.76 5.77
CA PRO A 222 -21.11 13.57 6.85
C PRO A 222 -22.19 12.82 7.64
N GLY A 223 -21.99 12.67 8.96
CA GLY A 223 -22.89 11.94 9.85
C GLY A 223 -22.73 10.41 9.88
N ALA A 224 -21.75 9.83 9.17
CA ALA A 224 -21.46 8.39 9.24
C ALA A 224 -20.91 7.99 10.62
N ALA A 225 -21.67 7.18 11.36
CA ALA A 225 -21.31 6.69 12.69
C ALA A 225 -20.36 5.47 12.64
N GLU A 226 -20.22 4.85 11.47
CA GLU A 226 -19.28 3.78 11.20
C GLU A 226 -17.82 4.26 11.30
N GLY A 227 -16.90 3.30 11.41
CA GLY A 227 -15.46 3.51 11.31
C GLY A 227 -14.73 2.17 11.32
N TYR A 228 -13.43 2.20 11.48
CA TYR A 228 -12.57 1.03 11.52
C TYR A 228 -11.74 0.92 12.82
N ASP A 229 -11.42 -0.32 13.17
CA ASP A 229 -10.33 -0.70 14.07
C ASP A 229 -9.17 -1.22 13.21
N ALA A 230 -7.93 -0.91 13.58
CA ALA A 230 -6.73 -1.27 12.83
C ALA A 230 -5.61 -1.78 13.73
N VAL A 231 -4.86 -2.78 13.26
CA VAL A 231 -3.60 -3.23 13.86
C VAL A 231 -2.61 -3.62 12.77
N ILE A 232 -1.33 -3.30 12.97
CA ILE A 232 -0.23 -3.67 12.09
C ILE A 232 0.55 -4.82 12.74
N LEU A 233 0.68 -5.94 12.04
CA LEU A 233 1.59 -7.01 12.45
C LEU A 233 2.95 -6.80 11.78
N LYS A 234 3.96 -6.47 12.59
CA LYS A 234 5.35 -6.29 12.16
C LYS A 234 6.07 -7.62 12.25
N TYR A 235 6.55 -8.15 11.13
CA TYR A 235 7.39 -9.33 11.10
C TYR A 235 8.79 -8.92 10.62
N ASP A 236 9.73 -8.90 11.58
CA ASP A 236 11.12 -8.54 11.32
C ASP A 236 11.80 -9.51 10.34
N PRO A 237 12.46 -9.01 9.27
CA PRO A 237 13.28 -9.85 8.41
C PRO A 237 14.56 -10.28 9.15
N PRO A 238 15.22 -11.38 8.71
CA PRO A 238 16.64 -11.52 8.99
C PRO A 238 17.38 -10.32 8.39
N ILE A 239 18.32 -9.76 9.15
CA ILE A 239 19.28 -8.74 8.71
C ILE A 239 20.65 -9.01 9.33
N THR A 240 21.71 -8.86 8.55
CA THR A 240 23.09 -8.93 9.05
C THR A 240 23.43 -7.70 9.90
N ASP A 241 24.51 -7.75 10.67
CA ASP A 241 24.94 -6.57 11.44
C ASP A 241 25.42 -5.42 10.54
N LEU A 242 25.91 -5.72 9.34
CA LEU A 242 26.28 -4.70 8.35
C LEU A 242 25.05 -4.07 7.68
N GLU A 243 24.02 -4.86 7.36
CA GLU A 243 22.72 -4.35 6.90
C GLU A 243 22.06 -3.49 8.00
N ARG A 244 22.09 -3.95 9.26
CA ARG A 244 21.60 -3.20 10.44
C ARG A 244 22.34 -1.87 10.60
N ALA A 245 23.66 -1.86 10.47
CA ALA A 245 24.47 -0.64 10.53
C ALA A 245 24.19 0.30 9.34
N ALA A 246 24.00 -0.24 8.13
CA ALA A 246 23.63 0.53 6.95
C ALA A 246 22.23 1.15 7.09
N LEU A 247 21.24 0.41 7.58
CA LEU A 247 19.89 0.92 7.85
C LEU A 247 19.91 2.03 8.93
N ALA A 248 20.65 1.83 10.02
CA ALA A 248 20.81 2.86 11.06
C ALA A 248 21.50 4.13 10.53
N ALA A 249 22.56 3.99 9.74
CA ALA A 249 23.27 5.12 9.12
C ALA A 249 22.47 5.81 8.00
N ALA A 250 21.51 5.11 7.37
CA ALA A 250 20.58 5.68 6.42
C ALA A 250 19.40 6.43 7.09
N GLY A 251 19.25 6.27 8.41
CA GLY A 251 18.17 6.82 9.22
C GLY A 251 16.83 6.10 8.99
N SER A 252 15.74 6.68 9.47
CA SER A 252 14.40 6.22 9.13
C SER A 252 14.11 6.51 7.66
N ILE A 253 14.51 5.61 6.76
CA ILE A 253 13.99 5.54 5.40
C ILE A 253 12.56 4.98 5.52
N PRO A 254 11.52 5.79 5.29
CA PRO A 254 10.15 5.31 5.33
C PRO A 254 9.95 4.23 4.25
N ASN A 255 9.14 3.22 4.56
CA ASN A 255 9.02 1.97 3.81
C ASN A 255 8.44 2.18 2.39
N GLY A 256 9.32 2.61 1.47
CA GLY A 256 8.98 2.94 0.09
C GLY A 256 8.31 4.31 -0.10
N GLY A 257 7.96 4.61 -1.35
CA GLY A 257 6.75 5.39 -1.63
C GLY A 257 5.51 4.58 -1.23
N PRO A 258 4.33 5.23 -1.11
CA PRO A 258 3.09 4.56 -0.70
C PRO A 258 2.85 3.26 -1.47
N VAL A 259 2.56 2.19 -0.73
CA VAL A 259 1.80 1.04 -1.25
C VAL A 259 0.34 1.47 -1.36
N THR A 260 0.10 2.43 -2.24
CA THR A 260 -1.22 2.62 -2.85
C THR A 260 -1.77 1.26 -3.26
N ALA A 261 -3.07 1.03 -3.08
CA ALA A 261 -3.77 0.22 -4.08
C ALA A 261 -3.51 0.92 -5.41
N PRO A 262 -2.69 0.34 -6.30
CA PRO A 262 -1.54 1.05 -6.89
C PRO A 262 -1.91 2.29 -7.71
N CYS A 263 -1.26 3.42 -7.43
CA CYS A 263 -1.39 4.67 -8.21
C CYS A 263 -0.06 5.39 -8.44
N ASP A 264 0.95 5.22 -7.56
CA ASP A 264 2.21 5.97 -7.59
C ASP A 264 3.38 5.20 -8.27
N ALA A 265 3.04 4.43 -9.30
CA ALA A 265 3.96 3.84 -10.27
C ALA A 265 3.33 3.97 -11.68
N ASP A 266 4.14 4.06 -12.73
CA ASP A 266 3.68 4.45 -14.07
C ASP A 266 2.44 3.67 -14.56
N LEU A 267 1.54 4.41 -15.23
CA LEU A 267 0.09 4.19 -15.38
C LEU A 267 -0.40 2.88 -16.07
N VAL A 268 0.44 1.85 -16.18
CA VAL A 268 0.17 0.60 -16.89
C VAL A 268 0.19 -0.64 -15.98
N GLU A 269 0.97 -0.68 -14.87
CA GLU A 269 0.97 -1.86 -13.96
C GLU A 269 -0.27 -1.93 -13.03
N VAL A 270 -0.93 -0.79 -12.80
CA VAL A 270 -1.95 -0.57 -11.74
C VAL A 270 -3.04 -1.65 -11.70
N ALA A 271 -3.70 -1.92 -12.83
CA ALA A 271 -4.85 -2.80 -12.90
C ALA A 271 -4.51 -4.29 -12.64
N LEU A 272 -3.23 -4.66 -12.68
CA LEU A 272 -2.79 -6.06 -12.61
C LEU A 272 -2.38 -6.52 -11.20
N MET A 273 -2.06 -5.62 -10.26
CA MET A 273 -1.66 -6.03 -8.90
C MET A 273 -2.79 -6.05 -7.87
N VAL A 274 -3.87 -5.28 -8.06
CA VAL A 274 -5.15 -5.54 -7.35
C VAL A 274 -5.70 -6.94 -7.72
N LEU A 275 -5.36 -7.41 -8.93
CA LEU A 275 -5.68 -8.73 -9.45
C LEU A 275 -4.92 -9.88 -8.76
N LEU A 276 -3.64 -9.66 -8.42
CA LEU A 276 -2.73 -10.72 -7.94
C LEU A 276 -2.96 -11.10 -6.47
N TYR A 277 -3.18 -10.12 -5.60
CA TYR A 277 -3.29 -10.33 -4.14
C TYR A 277 -4.47 -11.21 -3.70
N ALA A 278 -5.43 -11.49 -4.60
CA ALA A 278 -6.55 -12.40 -4.34
C ALA A 278 -6.31 -13.85 -4.83
N LEU A 279 -5.23 -14.11 -5.58
CA LEU A 279 -5.00 -15.39 -6.29
C LEU A 279 -3.78 -16.18 -5.81
N LEU A 280 -2.93 -15.60 -4.97
CA LEU A 280 -1.61 -16.16 -4.66
C LEU A 280 -1.41 -16.41 -3.15
N LEU A 281 -2.08 -17.46 -2.67
CA LEU A 281 -1.80 -18.12 -1.39
C LEU A 281 -1.07 -19.46 -1.60
N LYS A 282 -0.10 -19.49 -2.53
CA LYS A 282 0.83 -20.62 -2.60
C LYS A 282 1.84 -20.52 -1.44
N PRO A 283 2.23 -21.65 -0.81
CA PRO A 283 3.43 -21.67 0.00
C PRO A 283 4.63 -21.58 -0.93
N VAL A 284 5.25 -20.41 -1.00
CA VAL A 284 6.58 -20.22 -1.59
C VAL A 284 7.60 -20.41 -0.48
N ASP A 285 8.60 -21.27 -0.71
CA ASP A 285 9.73 -21.42 0.21
C ASP A 285 10.45 -20.09 0.36
N PHE A 286 10.36 -19.49 1.55
CA PHE A 286 11.04 -18.24 1.86
C PHE A 286 12.54 -18.50 1.92
N ASN A 287 13.25 -18.16 0.84
CA ASN A 287 14.70 -18.05 0.87
C ASN A 287 15.08 -16.80 1.68
N ALA A 288 15.03 -16.97 3.00
CA ALA A 288 15.38 -15.98 4.02
C ALA A 288 16.75 -15.35 3.78
N ASP A 289 17.66 -16.16 3.23
CA ASP A 289 19.08 -15.88 3.09
C ASP A 289 19.39 -14.97 1.87
N GLN A 290 18.36 -14.45 1.18
CA GLN A 290 18.52 -13.33 0.24
C GLN A 290 18.86 -12.04 1.01
N HIS A 291 20.18 -11.80 1.08
CA HIS A 291 20.88 -10.66 1.67
C HIS A 291 21.79 -10.00 0.64
N LEU A 292 22.24 -8.78 0.94
CA LEU A 292 23.32 -8.14 0.18
C LEU A 292 24.68 -8.56 0.73
N THR A 293 25.67 -8.75 -0.14
CA THR A 293 27.02 -9.10 0.31
C THR A 293 27.73 -7.92 0.96
N ASP A 294 28.69 -8.23 1.84
CA ASP A 294 29.58 -7.24 2.47
C ASP A 294 30.28 -6.32 1.46
N GLU A 295 30.61 -6.82 0.28
CA GLU A 295 31.24 -6.03 -0.79
C GLU A 295 30.24 -5.07 -1.44
N GLU A 296 29.03 -5.54 -1.75
CA GLU A 296 27.96 -4.72 -2.33
C GLU A 296 27.56 -3.58 -1.40
N ILE A 297 27.32 -3.86 -0.11
CA ILE A 297 26.93 -2.85 0.88
C ILE A 297 28.00 -1.74 1.00
N ARG A 298 29.29 -2.13 1.01
CA ARG A 298 30.42 -1.17 1.03
C ARG A 298 30.53 -0.36 -0.27
N LYS A 299 30.17 -0.95 -1.41
CA LYS A 299 30.24 -0.35 -2.75
C LYS A 299 29.10 0.62 -3.04
N ILE A 300 27.87 0.30 -2.62
CA ILE A 300 26.67 1.11 -2.88
C ILE A 300 26.38 2.10 -1.73
N GLY A 301 26.83 1.80 -0.52
CA GLY A 301 26.69 2.64 0.66
C GLY A 301 25.29 2.60 1.30
N PRO A 302 25.11 3.24 2.48
CA PRO A 302 23.94 3.02 3.34
C PRO A 302 22.58 3.34 2.68
N GLN A 303 22.49 4.49 2.00
CA GLN A 303 21.26 4.97 1.35
C GLN A 303 20.82 4.09 0.17
N ALA A 304 21.76 3.50 -0.57
CA ALA A 304 21.43 2.58 -1.65
C ALA A 304 21.12 1.17 -1.11
N THR A 305 21.87 0.71 -0.10
CA THR A 305 21.63 -0.57 0.60
C THR A 305 20.17 -0.68 1.07
N ALA A 306 19.65 0.36 1.70
CA ALA A 306 18.26 0.37 2.17
C ALA A 306 17.21 0.37 1.03
N ARG A 307 17.54 0.94 -0.15
CA ARG A 307 16.67 0.89 -1.34
C ARG A 307 16.70 -0.48 -1.99
N GLU A 308 17.87 -1.09 -2.07
CA GLU A 308 18.09 -2.41 -2.66
C GLU A 308 17.43 -3.51 -1.80
N LEU A 309 17.58 -3.46 -0.48
CA LEU A 309 16.82 -4.31 0.45
C LEU A 309 15.30 -4.11 0.29
N MET A 310 14.84 -2.87 0.13
CA MET A 310 13.43 -2.58 -0.15
C MET A 310 12.97 -3.16 -1.51
N GLN A 311 13.83 -3.17 -2.53
CA GLN A 311 13.55 -3.80 -3.82
C GLN A 311 13.48 -5.33 -3.69
N ILE A 312 14.46 -5.97 -3.04
CA ILE A 312 14.45 -7.42 -2.77
C ILE A 312 13.17 -7.84 -2.04
N ARG A 313 12.77 -7.13 -0.97
CA ARG A 313 11.52 -7.45 -0.24
C ARG A 313 10.26 -7.12 -1.07
N ARG A 314 10.28 -6.13 -1.98
CA ARG A 314 9.18 -5.86 -2.93
C ARG A 314 9.04 -6.96 -3.99
N GLU A 315 10.13 -7.42 -4.57
CA GLU A 315 10.14 -8.51 -5.56
C GLU A 315 9.70 -9.84 -4.93
N PHE A 316 10.17 -10.14 -3.72
CA PHE A 316 9.68 -11.28 -2.94
C PHE A 316 8.16 -11.22 -2.71
N ILE A 317 7.60 -10.04 -2.39
CA ILE A 317 6.13 -9.87 -2.26
C ILE A 317 5.42 -10.00 -3.61
N LYS A 318 5.97 -9.49 -4.72
CA LYS A 318 5.40 -9.64 -6.07
C LYS A 318 5.36 -11.11 -6.55
N ASN A 319 6.30 -11.94 -6.08
CA ASN A 319 6.51 -13.32 -6.55
C ASN A 319 5.85 -14.41 -5.67
N ARG A 320 5.14 -14.03 -4.60
CA ARG A 320 4.33 -14.95 -3.77
C ARG A 320 3.04 -15.32 -4.49
#